data_AF-A0A1Q7ZPU3-F1
#
_entry.id   AF-A0A1Q7ZPU3-F1
#
_cell.length_a   1.000
_cell.length_b   1.000
_cell.length_c   1.000
_cell.angle_alpha   90.00
_cell.angle_beta   90.00
_cell.angle_gamma   90.00
#
_symmetry.space_group_name_H-M   'P 1'
#
loop_
_entity.id
_entity.type
_entity.pdbx_description
1 polymer ?
#
loop_
_entity_poly.entity_id
_entity_poly.type
_entity_poly.pdbx_seq_one_letter_code
_entity_poly.pdbx_strand_id
1 'polypeptide(L)'
;MAKVFREIEGSEDILSTRIFRRTKTFVSNELLPILDPIVKHHQEPTVKRETFSDMERKLLETIEARGSIRTDRLRKKLGLLGKENNSKFHRSLINLENYAIIVGAEDPKPEKHLHANIWQTWETRTGEGTYRVRLSYREALAKLLGKTMNACVLAREDQLRKWFPWKVDMEEAKEESLKKGRIVKSGPFIVAPRILRS
;
A
#
# COMPACT_ATOMS: atom_id res chain seq x y z
N MET A 1 4.27 1.97 -22.46
CA MET A 1 4.12 2.05 -20.98
C MET A 1 2.71 2.36 -20.52
N ALA A 2 2.06 3.46 -20.95
CA ALA A 2 0.73 3.84 -20.45
C ALA A 2 -0.38 2.77 -20.63
N LYS A 3 -0.34 1.98 -21.71
CA LYS A 3 -1.30 0.89 -21.95
C LYS A 3 -1.17 -0.26 -20.95
N VAL A 4 0.07 -0.70 -20.68
CA VAL A 4 0.38 -1.78 -19.73
C VAL A 4 -0.01 -1.41 -18.29
N PHE A 5 0.23 -0.15 -17.90
CA PHE A 5 -0.19 0.34 -16.58
C PHE A 5 -1.72 0.29 -16.40
N ARG A 6 -2.51 0.63 -17.43
CA ARG A 6 -3.98 0.55 -17.37
C ARG A 6 -4.49 -0.89 -17.33
N GLU A 7 -3.89 -1.78 -18.11
CA GLU A 7 -4.22 -3.21 -18.09
C GLU A 7 -3.96 -3.85 -16.72
N ILE A 8 -2.86 -3.46 -16.06
CA ILE A 8 -2.50 -3.92 -14.72
C ILE A 8 -3.43 -3.30 -13.65
N GLU A 9 -3.69 -2.00 -13.71
CA GLU A 9 -4.50 -1.28 -12.72
C GLU A 9 -5.99 -1.65 -12.80
N GLY A 10 -6.49 -2.00 -13.99
CA GLY A 10 -7.86 -2.47 -14.20
C GLY A 10 -8.10 -3.92 -13.78
N SER A 11 -7.05 -4.66 -13.39
CA SER A 11 -7.20 -6.03 -12.89
C SER A 11 -7.72 -6.03 -11.46
N GLU A 12 -8.81 -6.75 -11.22
CA GLU A 12 -9.43 -6.86 -9.88
C GLU A 12 -8.48 -7.48 -8.85
N ASP A 13 -7.56 -8.34 -9.29
CA ASP A 13 -6.58 -9.03 -8.47
C ASP A 13 -5.36 -8.17 -8.08
N ILE A 14 -5.31 -6.92 -8.54
CA ILE A 14 -4.19 -6.02 -8.32
C ILE A 14 -4.67 -4.79 -7.54
N LEU A 15 -3.87 -4.41 -6.55
CA LEU A 15 -3.99 -3.17 -5.82
C LEU A 15 -2.86 -2.22 -6.22
N SER A 16 -3.23 -1.04 -6.70
CA SER A 16 -2.33 0.09 -6.77
C SER A 16 -2.27 0.80 -5.41
N THR A 17 -1.07 0.98 -4.87
CA THR A 17 -0.88 1.65 -3.58
C THR A 17 0.49 2.30 -3.43
N ARG A 18 0.63 3.22 -2.49
CA ARG A 18 1.85 4.01 -2.23
C ARG A 18 2.66 3.55 -1.01
N ILE A 19 2.31 2.40 -0.43
CA ILE A 19 2.81 1.90 0.85
C ILE A 19 4.33 1.81 0.94
N PHE A 20 5.02 1.41 -0.15
CA PHE A 20 6.44 1.10 -0.06
C PHE A 20 7.37 2.31 -0.08
N ARG A 21 7.05 3.39 -0.80
CA ARG A 21 7.94 4.59 -0.90
C ARG A 21 7.21 5.86 -1.33
N ARG A 22 5.91 5.98 -1.06
CA ARG A 22 5.07 7.07 -1.64
C ARG A 22 5.01 7.03 -3.18
N THR A 23 5.53 5.96 -3.80
CA THR A 23 5.48 5.69 -5.23
C THR A 23 4.37 4.68 -5.50
N LYS A 24 3.58 4.91 -6.55
CA LYS A 24 2.52 4.00 -6.98
C LYS A 24 3.15 2.64 -7.31
N THR A 25 2.77 1.63 -6.53
CA THR A 25 3.27 0.26 -6.59
C THR A 25 2.08 -0.66 -6.80
N PHE A 26 2.19 -1.60 -7.75
CA PHE A 26 1.19 -2.63 -7.95
C PHE A 26 1.49 -3.84 -7.09
N VAL A 27 0.47 -4.34 -6.41
CA VAL A 27 0.57 -5.44 -5.47
C VAL A 27 -0.54 -6.43 -5.78
N SER A 28 -0.21 -7.73 -5.85
CA SER A 28 -1.24 -8.78 -5.93
C SER A 28 -2.11 -8.80 -4.65
N ASN A 29 -3.41 -9.01 -4.83
CA ASN A 29 -4.36 -9.18 -3.73
C ASN A 29 -3.96 -10.36 -2.80
N GLU A 30 -3.20 -11.34 -3.29
CA GLU A 30 -2.67 -12.45 -2.48
C GLU A 30 -1.74 -11.99 -1.35
N LEU A 31 -1.15 -10.79 -1.47
CA LEU A 31 -0.28 -10.22 -0.45
C LEU A 31 -1.05 -9.43 0.60
N LEU A 32 -2.35 -9.14 0.40
CA LEU A 32 -3.14 -8.35 1.36
C LEU A 32 -3.18 -8.95 2.77
N PRO A 33 -3.31 -10.28 2.99
CA PRO A 33 -3.24 -10.84 4.35
C PRO A 33 -1.91 -10.55 5.06
N ILE A 34 -0.84 -10.30 4.30
CA ILE A 34 0.49 -9.94 4.81
C ILE A 34 0.61 -8.42 4.97
N LEU A 35 0.05 -7.64 4.04
CA LEU A 35 0.20 -6.19 4.05
C LEU A 35 -0.75 -5.49 5.01
N ASP A 36 -1.96 -5.99 5.21
CA ASP A 36 -2.96 -5.35 6.07
C ASP A 36 -2.45 -5.07 7.51
N PRO A 37 -1.83 -6.05 8.21
CA PRO A 37 -1.26 -5.78 9.55
C PRO A 37 -0.13 -4.76 9.53
N ILE A 38 0.66 -4.70 8.46
CA ILE A 38 1.77 -3.74 8.31
C ILE A 38 1.20 -2.33 8.11
N VAL A 39 0.24 -2.19 7.18
CA VAL A 39 -0.42 -0.92 6.90
C VAL A 39 -1.07 -0.38 8.16
N LYS A 40 -1.88 -1.19 8.84
CA LYS A 40 -2.56 -0.79 10.09
C LYS A 40 -1.60 -0.34 11.18
N HIS A 41 -0.48 -1.05 11.34
CA HIS A 41 0.56 -0.65 12.30
C HIS A 41 1.10 0.76 12.02
N HIS A 42 1.24 1.15 10.74
CA HIS A 42 1.75 2.48 10.37
C HIS A 42 0.66 3.55 10.24
N GLN A 43 -0.60 3.16 10.04
CA GLN A 43 -1.74 4.08 10.11
C GLN A 43 -2.03 4.51 11.56
N GLU A 44 -1.89 3.59 12.52
CA GLU A 44 -2.29 3.77 13.92
C GLU A 44 -1.75 5.05 14.56
N PRO A 45 -0.45 5.44 14.41
CA PRO A 45 0.04 6.71 14.92
C PRO A 45 -0.62 7.93 14.29
N THR A 46 -0.91 7.89 12.98
CA THR A 46 -1.54 9.00 12.24
C THR A 46 -3.00 9.15 12.65
N VAL A 47 -3.72 8.04 12.77
CA VAL A 47 -5.14 8.01 13.16
C VAL A 47 -5.30 8.39 14.64
N LYS A 48 -4.55 7.76 15.56
CA LYS A 48 -4.67 8.03 17.00
C LYS A 48 -4.24 9.43 17.42
N ARG A 49 -3.35 10.06 16.67
CA ARG A 49 -2.89 11.43 16.94
C ARG A 49 -3.72 12.50 16.21
N GLU A 50 -4.74 12.08 15.46
CA GLU A 50 -5.64 12.96 14.69
C GLU A 50 -4.92 14.03 13.86
N THR A 51 -3.77 13.68 13.28
CA THR A 51 -2.88 14.66 12.62
C THR A 51 -3.40 15.18 11.27
N PHE A 52 -4.62 14.80 10.90
CA PHE A 52 -5.24 15.20 9.65
C PHE A 52 -5.64 16.68 9.68
N SER A 53 -5.38 17.39 8.58
CA SER A 53 -5.96 18.70 8.34
C SER A 53 -7.48 18.62 8.15
N ASP A 54 -8.18 19.74 8.29
CA ASP A 54 -9.64 19.79 8.08
C ASP A 54 -10.07 19.31 6.68
N MET A 55 -9.23 19.54 5.67
CA MET A 55 -9.49 19.04 4.32
C MET A 55 -9.36 17.51 4.25
N GLU A 56 -8.33 16.95 4.89
CA GLU A 56 -8.10 15.51 4.94
C GLU A 56 -9.21 14.80 5.72
N ARG A 57 -9.66 15.37 6.86
CA ARG A 57 -10.83 14.87 7.61
C ARG A 57 -12.09 14.83 6.75
N LYS A 58 -12.45 15.96 6.12
CA LYS A 58 -13.63 16.04 5.24
C LYS A 58 -13.58 15.06 4.07
N LEU A 59 -12.39 14.86 3.48
CA LEU A 59 -12.19 13.88 2.42
C LEU A 59 -12.44 12.46 2.93
N LEU A 60 -11.82 12.10 4.05
CA LEU A 60 -11.93 10.77 4.66
C LEU A 60 -13.39 10.47 5.03
N GLU A 61 -14.04 11.35 5.78
CA GLU A 61 -15.45 11.21 6.19
C GLU A 61 -16.38 11.03 4.97
N THR A 62 -16.15 11.78 3.89
CA THR A 62 -16.97 11.68 2.68
C THR A 62 -16.75 10.35 1.94
N ILE A 63 -15.52 9.84 1.92
CA ILE A 63 -15.17 8.57 1.31
C ILE A 63 -15.77 7.41 2.14
N GLU A 64 -15.58 7.44 3.45
CA GLU A 64 -16.15 6.45 4.40
C GLU A 64 -17.66 6.36 4.28
N ALA A 65 -18.37 7.49 4.32
CA ALA A 65 -19.83 7.54 4.21
C ALA A 65 -20.37 7.02 2.87
N ARG A 66 -19.52 6.89 1.85
CA ARG A 66 -19.89 6.41 0.52
C ARG A 66 -19.35 5.02 0.19
N GLY A 67 -18.39 4.52 0.97
CA GLY A 67 -17.60 3.32 0.67
C GLY A 67 -16.63 3.54 -0.49
N SER A 68 -17.14 3.92 -1.67
CA SER A 68 -16.34 4.27 -2.84
C SER A 68 -16.89 5.50 -3.57
N ILE A 69 -16.00 6.36 -4.08
CA ILE A 69 -16.39 7.60 -4.77
C ILE A 69 -15.36 8.07 -5.80
N ARG A 70 -15.83 8.44 -7.00
CA ARG A 70 -14.99 9.00 -8.06
C ARG A 70 -14.53 10.43 -7.74
N THR A 71 -13.31 10.82 -8.15
CA THR A 71 -12.70 12.13 -7.88
C THR A 71 -13.61 13.32 -8.15
N ASP A 72 -14.28 13.37 -9.31
CA ASP A 72 -15.18 14.46 -9.70
C ASP A 72 -16.43 14.55 -8.81
N ARG A 73 -17.03 13.41 -8.48
CA ARG A 73 -18.19 13.30 -7.57
C ARG A 73 -17.79 13.70 -6.15
N LEU A 74 -16.59 13.33 -5.71
CA LEU A 74 -16.02 13.73 -4.42
C LEU A 74 -15.86 15.25 -4.36
N ARG A 75 -15.28 15.86 -5.40
CA ARG A 75 -15.15 17.33 -5.48
C ARG A 75 -16.49 18.04 -5.47
N LYS A 76 -17.46 17.54 -6.25
CA LYS A 76 -18.82 18.11 -6.30
C LYS A 76 -19.47 18.06 -4.92
N LYS A 77 -19.36 16.94 -4.20
CA LYS A 77 -19.91 16.79 -2.85
C LYS A 77 -19.30 17.74 -1.83
N LEU A 78 -18.00 17.99 -1.94
CA LEU A 78 -17.28 18.89 -1.03
C LEU A 78 -17.41 20.38 -1.43
N GLY A 79 -18.14 20.70 -2.50
CA GLY A 79 -18.25 22.07 -3.01
C GLY A 79 -16.94 22.62 -3.60
N LEU A 80 -16.00 21.75 -4.00
CA LEU A 80 -14.63 22.12 -4.43
C LEU A 80 -14.48 22.21 -5.95
N LEU A 81 -15.48 22.81 -6.62
CA LEU A 81 -15.51 22.94 -8.08
C LEU A 81 -14.59 24.05 -8.61
N GLY A 82 -14.23 25.03 -7.78
CA GLY A 82 -13.30 26.11 -8.12
C GLY A 82 -11.83 25.66 -8.23
N LYS A 83 -11.02 26.44 -8.97
CA LYS A 83 -9.57 26.17 -9.14
C LYS A 83 -8.74 26.43 -7.88
N GLU A 84 -9.20 27.33 -7.00
CA GLU A 84 -8.46 27.78 -5.81
C GLU A 84 -8.10 26.63 -4.86
N ASN A 85 -9.01 25.69 -4.67
CA ASN A 85 -8.81 24.54 -3.78
C ASN A 85 -8.20 23.32 -4.48
N ASN A 86 -7.92 23.39 -5.78
CA ASN A 86 -7.50 22.23 -6.58
C ASN A 86 -6.19 21.61 -6.07
N SER A 87 -5.18 22.45 -5.84
CA SER A 87 -3.87 22.00 -5.36
C SER A 87 -3.97 21.40 -3.95
N LYS A 88 -4.71 22.06 -3.05
CA LYS A 88 -4.94 21.57 -1.68
C LYS A 88 -5.68 20.24 -1.68
N PHE A 89 -6.73 20.10 -2.47
CA PHE A 89 -7.51 18.86 -2.62
C PHE A 89 -6.64 17.68 -3.06
N HIS A 90 -5.87 17.84 -4.14
CA HIS A 90 -5.01 16.75 -4.63
C HIS A 90 -3.87 16.43 -3.67
N ARG A 91 -3.29 17.43 -3.00
CA ARG A 91 -2.27 17.22 -1.97
C ARG A 91 -2.82 16.42 -0.78
N SER A 92 -4.02 16.75 -0.31
CA SER A 92 -4.68 16.02 0.78
C SER A 92 -5.00 14.57 0.40
N LEU A 93 -5.48 14.31 -0.83
CA LEU A 93 -5.66 12.93 -1.31
C LEU A 93 -4.34 12.15 -1.32
N ILE A 94 -3.27 12.75 -1.86
CA ILE A 94 -1.94 12.12 -1.90
C ILE A 94 -1.42 11.85 -0.48
N ASN A 95 -1.63 12.77 0.46
CA ASN A 95 -1.23 12.59 1.85
C ASN A 95 -1.95 11.39 2.49
N LEU A 96 -3.27 11.29 2.34
CA LEU A 96 -4.04 10.15 2.84
C LEU A 96 -3.59 8.83 2.19
N GLU A 97 -3.34 8.84 0.88
CA GLU A 97 -2.86 7.67 0.12
C GLU A 97 -1.44 7.25 0.53
N ASN A 98 -0.57 8.19 0.90
CA ASN A 98 0.80 7.90 1.35
C ASN A 98 0.84 7.11 2.67
N TYR A 99 -0.17 7.25 3.51
CA TYR A 99 -0.37 6.43 4.71
C TYR A 99 -1.30 5.24 4.46
N ALA A 100 -1.69 5.03 3.19
CA ALA A 100 -2.69 4.05 2.78
C ALA A 100 -3.98 4.13 3.62
N ILE A 101 -4.39 5.32 4.06
CA ILE A 101 -5.70 5.53 4.71
C ILE A 101 -6.80 5.35 3.66
N ILE A 102 -6.53 5.87 2.46
CA ILE A 102 -7.34 5.66 1.27
C ILE A 102 -6.48 5.04 0.17
N VAL A 103 -7.14 4.42 -0.80
CA VAL A 103 -6.52 3.91 -2.03
C VAL A 103 -7.31 4.39 -3.24
N GLY A 104 -6.59 4.82 -4.27
CA GLY A 104 -7.16 5.22 -5.55
C GLY A 104 -6.88 4.19 -6.62
N ALA A 105 -7.92 3.79 -7.35
CA ALA A 105 -7.81 3.02 -8.58
C ALA A 105 -8.35 3.84 -9.75
N GLU A 106 -7.70 3.78 -10.91
CA GLU A 106 -8.22 4.41 -12.13
C GLU A 106 -9.64 3.91 -12.45
N ASP A 107 -10.55 4.83 -12.81
CA ASP A 107 -11.92 4.48 -13.21
C ASP A 107 -11.88 3.62 -14.49
N PRO A 108 -12.36 2.36 -14.45
CA PRO A 108 -12.35 1.47 -15.61
C PRO A 108 -13.29 1.94 -16.73
N LYS A 109 -14.22 2.86 -16.44
CA LYS A 109 -15.18 3.43 -17.39
C LYS A 109 -15.12 4.96 -17.37
N PRO A 110 -14.03 5.57 -17.88
CA PRO A 110 -13.87 7.02 -17.84
C PRO A 110 -14.94 7.71 -18.70
N GLU A 111 -15.80 8.51 -18.07
CA GLU A 111 -16.69 9.43 -18.79
C GLU A 111 -15.90 10.68 -19.16
N LYS A 112 -15.84 11.07 -20.45
CA LYS A 112 -15.36 12.32 -21.11
C LYS A 112 -14.14 13.10 -20.53
N HIS A 113 -13.98 13.22 -19.22
CA HIS A 113 -12.79 13.68 -18.50
C HIS A 113 -11.82 12.51 -18.23
N LEU A 114 -10.60 12.68 -18.74
CA LEU A 114 -9.49 11.74 -18.65
C LEU A 114 -9.04 11.51 -17.18
N HIS A 115 -8.87 10.23 -16.80
CA HIS A 115 -8.13 9.76 -15.62
C HIS A 115 -8.69 10.15 -14.24
N ALA A 116 -10.00 9.96 -14.02
CA ALA A 116 -10.53 10.02 -12.66
C ALA A 116 -10.19 8.74 -11.88
N ASN A 117 -9.87 8.88 -10.59
CA ASN A 117 -9.72 7.74 -9.68
C ASN A 117 -11.04 7.50 -8.95
N ILE A 118 -11.32 6.24 -8.65
CA ILE A 118 -12.27 5.82 -7.64
C ILE A 118 -11.51 5.67 -6.33
N TRP A 119 -11.89 6.47 -5.33
CA TRP A 119 -11.32 6.49 -3.99
C TRP A 119 -12.18 5.68 -3.04
N GLN A 120 -11.52 4.95 -2.16
CA GLN A 120 -12.12 4.15 -1.09
C GLN A 120 -11.14 4.03 0.08
N THR A 121 -11.62 3.70 1.27
CA THR A 121 -10.72 3.41 2.39
C THR A 121 -9.96 2.11 2.16
N TRP A 122 -8.82 1.95 2.83
CA TRP A 122 -8.08 0.70 2.81
C TRP A 122 -8.92 -0.48 3.29
N GLU A 123 -9.70 -0.28 4.34
CA GLU A 123 -10.62 -1.27 4.92
C GLU A 123 -11.67 -1.71 3.90
N THR A 124 -12.27 -0.74 3.20
CA THR A 124 -13.25 -1.02 2.15
C THR A 124 -12.64 -1.83 1.02
N ARG A 125 -11.41 -1.50 0.59
CA ARG A 125 -10.73 -2.21 -0.52
C ARG A 125 -10.25 -3.61 -0.15
N THR A 126 -9.82 -3.81 1.09
CA THR A 126 -9.18 -5.05 1.53
C THR A 126 -10.12 -6.00 2.26
N GLY A 127 -11.35 -5.55 2.56
CA GLY A 127 -12.36 -6.30 3.29
C GLY A 127 -11.96 -6.48 4.74
N GLU A 128 -12.59 -5.73 5.65
CA GLU A 128 -12.32 -5.80 7.09
C GLU A 128 -12.24 -7.24 7.61
N GLY A 129 -11.04 -7.67 8.03
CA GLY A 129 -10.87 -8.92 8.76
C GLY A 129 -11.20 -10.20 7.99
N THR A 130 -11.27 -10.16 6.67
CA THR A 130 -11.59 -11.34 5.82
C THR A 130 -10.51 -12.43 5.83
N TYR A 131 -9.33 -12.15 6.39
CA TYR A 131 -8.23 -13.11 6.47
C TYR A 131 -8.39 -14.04 7.67
N ARG A 132 -8.51 -15.36 7.41
CA ARG A 132 -8.66 -16.43 8.42
C ARG A 132 -7.55 -16.46 9.48
N VAL A 133 -6.38 -15.88 9.19
CA VAL A 133 -5.23 -15.80 10.10
C VAL A 133 -4.75 -14.35 10.18
N ARG A 134 -4.88 -13.73 11.36
CA ARG A 134 -4.29 -12.40 11.62
C ARG A 134 -2.83 -12.57 12.02
N LEU A 135 -1.93 -12.09 11.16
CA LEU A 135 -0.50 -12.04 11.48
C LEU A 135 -0.23 -10.88 12.43
N SER A 136 0.69 -11.06 13.36
CA SER A 136 1.30 -9.91 14.04
C SER A 136 2.13 -9.07 13.06
N TYR A 137 2.38 -7.81 13.41
CA TYR A 137 3.21 -6.90 12.60
C TYR A 137 4.58 -7.52 12.23
N ARG A 138 5.28 -8.10 13.22
CA ARG A 138 6.59 -8.74 13.01
C ARG A 138 6.51 -9.97 12.10
N GLU A 139 5.50 -10.82 12.29
CA GLU A 139 5.30 -11.98 11.42
C GLU A 139 4.97 -11.59 9.99
N ALA A 140 4.18 -10.54 9.83
CA ALA A 140 3.82 -9.99 8.52
C ALA A 140 5.07 -9.46 7.80
N LEU A 141 5.93 -8.68 8.47
CA LEU A 141 7.22 -8.24 7.90
C LEU A 141 8.11 -9.42 7.49
N ALA A 142 8.25 -10.43 8.36
CA ALA A 142 9.05 -11.61 8.06
C ALA A 142 8.50 -12.40 6.85
N LYS A 143 7.17 -12.54 6.74
CA LYS A 143 6.53 -13.19 5.58
C LYS A 143 6.68 -12.38 4.31
N LEU A 144 6.52 -11.06 4.38
CA LEU A 144 6.74 -10.15 3.26
C LEU A 144 8.18 -10.29 2.76
N LEU A 145 9.15 -10.25 3.67
CA LEU A 145 10.56 -10.45 3.36
C LEU A 145 10.82 -11.80 2.69
N GLY A 146 10.26 -12.88 3.24
CA GLY A 146 10.36 -14.21 2.64
C GLY A 146 9.75 -14.29 1.24
N LYS A 147 8.60 -13.65 1.00
CA LYS A 147 7.99 -13.55 -0.33
C LYS A 147 8.88 -12.76 -1.29
N THR A 148 9.46 -11.65 -0.84
CA THR A 148 10.42 -10.86 -1.63
C THR A 148 11.65 -11.68 -1.99
N MET A 149 12.26 -12.38 -1.03
CA MET A 149 13.43 -13.23 -1.31
C MET A 149 13.09 -14.39 -2.24
N ASN A 150 11.87 -14.94 -2.16
CA ASN A 150 11.42 -15.98 -3.10
C ASN A 150 11.24 -15.45 -4.51
N ALA A 151 10.85 -14.18 -4.68
CA ALA A 151 10.72 -13.55 -5.99
C ALA A 151 12.07 -13.09 -6.56
N CYS A 152 13.07 -12.82 -5.71
CA CYS A 152 14.42 -12.45 -6.12
C CYS A 152 15.28 -13.68 -6.45
N VAL A 153 16.14 -13.56 -7.47
CA VAL A 153 17.18 -14.57 -7.76
C VAL A 153 18.34 -14.46 -6.77
N LEU A 154 18.76 -13.23 -6.45
CA LEU A 154 19.83 -12.93 -5.51
C LEU A 154 19.58 -11.53 -4.91
N ALA A 155 19.64 -11.39 -3.59
CA ALA A 155 19.49 -10.10 -2.92
C ALA A 155 20.78 -9.72 -2.17
N ARG A 156 21.34 -8.54 -2.44
CA ARG A 156 22.45 -8.00 -1.63
C ARG A 156 21.94 -7.53 -0.28
N GLU A 157 22.57 -7.98 0.80
CA GLU A 157 22.15 -7.65 2.17
C GLU A 157 22.14 -6.13 2.41
N ASP A 158 23.17 -5.41 1.96
CA ASP A 158 23.33 -3.97 2.17
C ASP A 158 22.28 -3.09 1.45
N GLN A 159 21.58 -3.67 0.46
CA GLN A 159 20.52 -3.00 -0.29
C GLN A 159 19.13 -3.29 0.25
N LEU A 160 18.95 -4.34 1.06
CA LEU A 160 17.66 -4.83 1.51
C LEU A 160 16.89 -3.77 2.30
N ARG A 161 17.55 -3.07 3.23
CA ARG A 161 16.99 -1.92 3.96
C ARG A 161 16.50 -0.78 3.08
N LYS A 162 16.99 -0.67 1.84
CA LYS A 162 16.54 0.40 0.94
C LYS A 162 15.21 0.03 0.32
N TRP A 163 14.91 -1.26 0.16
CA TRP A 163 13.72 -1.75 -0.55
C TRP A 163 12.43 -1.32 0.12
N PHE A 164 12.42 -1.28 1.44
CA PHE A 164 11.25 -0.99 2.25
C PHE A 164 11.37 0.38 2.95
N PRO A 165 10.24 1.03 3.26
CA PRO A 165 10.25 2.31 3.96
C PRO A 165 10.53 2.12 5.46
N TRP A 166 10.18 0.96 6.02
CA TRP A 166 10.28 0.61 7.45
C TRP A 166 11.64 -0.04 7.75
N LYS A 167 12.71 0.74 7.60
CA LYS A 167 14.08 0.19 7.58
C LYS A 167 14.47 -0.53 8.87
N VAL A 168 14.16 0.06 10.03
CA VAL A 168 14.54 -0.48 11.34
C VAL A 168 13.81 -1.80 11.59
N ASP A 169 12.49 -1.80 11.45
CA ASP A 169 11.67 -2.99 11.68
C ASP A 169 12.00 -4.11 10.68
N MET A 170 12.36 -3.76 9.44
CA MET A 170 12.75 -4.73 8.43
C MET A 170 14.10 -5.40 8.73
N GLU A 171 15.06 -4.68 9.33
CA GLU A 171 16.31 -5.30 9.80
C GLU A 171 16.04 -6.28 10.93
N GLU A 172 15.17 -5.94 11.89
CA GLU A 172 14.76 -6.90 12.93
C GLU A 172 14.09 -8.15 12.33
N ALA A 173 13.17 -7.96 11.38
CA ALA A 173 12.49 -9.05 10.69
C ALA A 173 13.46 -9.92 9.88
N LYS A 174 14.51 -9.33 9.29
CA LYS A 174 15.58 -10.04 8.60
C LYS A 174 16.38 -10.92 9.57
N GLU A 175 16.85 -10.37 10.68
CA GLU A 175 17.61 -11.12 11.69
C GLU A 175 16.79 -12.28 12.27
N GLU A 176 15.51 -12.05 12.56
CA GLU A 176 14.61 -13.11 13.02
C GLU A 176 14.39 -14.19 11.94
N SER A 177 14.24 -13.79 10.68
CA SER A 177 14.04 -14.72 9.56
C SER A 177 15.27 -15.58 9.29
N LEU A 178 16.47 -15.03 9.47
CA LEU A 178 17.74 -15.77 9.42
C LEU A 178 17.79 -16.83 10.52
N LYS A 179 17.51 -16.44 11.78
CA LYS A 179 17.47 -17.37 12.92
C LYS A 179 16.48 -18.52 12.73
N LYS A 180 15.34 -18.25 12.10
CA LYS A 180 14.29 -19.23 11.79
C LYS A 180 14.51 -20.01 10.50
N GLY A 181 15.62 -19.79 9.78
CA GLY A 181 15.92 -20.47 8.52
C GLY A 181 14.93 -20.18 7.37
N ARG A 182 14.16 -19.08 7.46
CA ARG A 182 13.20 -18.67 6.43
C ARG A 182 13.88 -18.03 5.22
N ILE A 183 15.06 -17.46 5.47
CA ILE A 183 16.00 -16.92 4.49
C ILE A 183 17.40 -17.36 4.93
N VAL A 184 18.36 -17.38 3.99
CA VAL A 184 19.73 -17.80 4.28
C VAL A 184 20.70 -16.73 3.83
N LYS A 185 21.77 -16.55 4.60
CA LYS A 185 22.90 -15.68 4.26
C LYS A 185 23.99 -16.49 3.58
N SER A 186 24.44 -16.04 2.41
CA SER A 186 25.56 -16.58 1.66
C SER A 186 26.51 -15.44 1.29
N GLY A 187 27.57 -15.28 2.06
CA GLY A 187 28.48 -14.13 1.94
C GLY A 187 27.74 -12.79 2.09
N PRO A 188 27.84 -11.86 1.11
CA PRO A 188 27.14 -10.58 1.13
C PRO A 188 25.68 -10.66 0.65
N PHE A 189 25.16 -11.86 0.39
CA PHE A 189 23.84 -12.08 -0.19
C PHE A 189 22.87 -12.75 0.79
N ILE A 190 21.60 -12.39 0.63
CA ILE A 190 20.45 -13.07 1.24
C ILE A 190 19.72 -13.80 0.12
N VAL A 191 19.39 -15.06 0.35
CA VAL A 191 18.73 -15.93 -0.62
C VAL A 191 17.58 -16.69 0.00
N ALA A 192 16.61 -17.09 -0.84
CA ALA A 192 15.57 -18.01 -0.43
C ALA A 192 16.16 -19.42 -0.18
N PRO A 193 15.71 -20.15 0.86
CA PRO A 193 16.25 -21.48 1.17
C PRO A 193 16.14 -22.48 0.02
N ARG A 194 15.15 -22.32 -0.86
CA ARG A 194 14.95 -23.18 -2.04
C ARG A 194 16.12 -23.18 -3.02
N ILE A 195 16.90 -22.09 -3.07
CA ILE A 195 18.03 -21.93 -4.00
C ILE A 195 19.24 -22.74 -3.54
N LEU A 196 19.31 -23.09 -2.25
CA LEU A 196 20.42 -23.88 -1.69
C LEU A 196 20.16 -25.39 -1.73
N ARG A 197 18.94 -25.80 -2.13
CA ARG A 197 18.52 -27.20 -2.24
C ARG A 197 18.52 -27.71 -3.68
N SER A 198 18.82 -26.83 -4.64
CA SER A 198 19.03 -27.11 -6.06
C SER A 198 20.51 -27.18 -6.36
#